data_AF-A0A928IMN6-F1
#
_entry.id   AF-A0A928IMN6-F1
#
_cell.length_a   1.000
_cell.length_b   1.000
_cell.length_c   1.000
_cell.angle_alpha   90.00
_cell.angle_beta   90.00
_cell.angle_gamma   90.00
#
_symmetry.space_group_name_H-M   'P 1'
#
loop_
_entity.id
_entity.type
_entity.pdbx_description
1 polymer ?
#
loop_
_entity_poly.entity_id
_entity_poly.type
_entity_poly.pdbx_seq_one_letter_code
_entity_poly.pdbx_strand_id
1 'polypeptide(L)' 'MANKIIKINKKGEDGYKVISIRIPDGTLKKLDDLSQKSNRSRNEIINIILDSSIDDVEIN' A
#
# COMPACT_ATOMS: atom_id res chain seq x y z
N MET A 1 2.19 -12.33 -36.50
CA MET A 1 2.33 -11.44 -35.33
C MET A 1 2.03 -12.26 -34.09
N ALA A 2 3.00 -12.44 -33.19
CA ALA A 2 2.85 -13.34 -32.05
C ALA A 2 1.97 -12.70 -30.97
N ASN A 3 0.88 -13.36 -30.60
CA ASN A 3 0.00 -12.94 -29.52
C ASN A 3 0.72 -13.09 -28.18
N LYS A 4 1.03 -11.96 -27.53
CA LYS A 4 1.61 -11.93 -26.18
C LYS A 4 0.54 -12.35 -25.18
N ILE A 5 0.65 -13.56 -24.64
CA ILE A 5 -0.26 -14.09 -23.62
C ILE A 5 -0.02 -13.30 -22.32
N ILE A 6 -0.99 -12.47 -21.91
CA ILE A 6 -0.97 -11.77 -20.63
C ILE A 6 -1.45 -12.77 -19.58
N LYS A 7 -0.53 -13.33 -18.78
CA LYS A 7 -0.88 -14.16 -17.62
C LYS A 7 -1.39 -13.23 -16.51
N ILE A 8 -2.68 -13.27 -16.23
CA ILE A 8 -3.30 -12.58 -15.10
C ILE A 8 -3.26 -13.55 -13.91
N ASN A 9 -2.39 -13.28 -12.94
CA ASN A 9 -2.37 -14.03 -11.68
C ASN A 9 -3.67 -13.80 -10.91
N LYS A 10 -4.17 -14.81 -10.19
CA LYS A 10 -5.36 -14.63 -9.38
C LYS A 10 -5.06 -13.66 -8.23
N LYS A 11 -6.03 -12.79 -7.95
CA LYS A 11 -5.99 -11.83 -6.85
C LYS A 11 -5.77 -12.58 -5.53
N GLY A 12 -4.61 -12.39 -4.88
CA GLY A 12 -4.24 -13.03 -3.61
C GLY A 12 -3.04 -13.99 -3.64
N GLU A 13 -2.44 -14.26 -4.80
CA GLU A 13 -1.17 -15.03 -4.91
C GLU A 13 0.09 -14.14 -4.82
N ASP A 14 -0.07 -12.83 -4.53
CA ASP A 14 1.01 -11.84 -4.48
C ASP A 14 1.64 -11.67 -3.09
N GLY A 15 1.18 -12.44 -2.09
CA GLY A 15 1.69 -12.38 -0.72
C GLY A 15 1.12 -11.23 0.13
N TYR A 16 0.20 -10.43 -0.41
CA TYR A 16 -0.42 -9.32 0.32
C TYR A 16 -1.83 -9.70 0.82
N LYS A 17 -2.19 -9.20 2.01
CA LYS A 17 -3.54 -9.36 2.58
C LYS A 17 -4.28 -8.04 2.58
N VAL A 18 -5.53 -8.05 2.12
CA VAL A 18 -6.42 -6.90 2.22
C VAL A 18 -6.97 -6.84 3.64
N ILE A 19 -6.67 -5.74 4.34
CA ILE A 19 -7.21 -5.43 5.66
C ILE A 19 -8.05 -4.15 5.58
N SER A 20 -9.08 -4.06 6.42
CA SER A 20 -9.86 -2.83 6.59
C SER A 20 -9.47 -2.20 7.92
N ILE A 21 -8.97 -0.97 7.89
CA ILE A 21 -8.51 -0.24 9.08
C ILE A 21 -9.24 1.10 9.19
N ARG A 22 -9.42 1.59 10.42
CA ARG A 22 -9.90 2.95 10.68
C ARG A 22 -8.71 3.86 10.94
N ILE A 23 -8.58 4.91 10.14
CA ILE A 23 -7.52 5.92 10.30
C ILE A 23 -8.15 7.31 10.49
N PRO A 24 -7.49 8.22 11.23
CA PRO A 24 -7.93 9.61 11.32
C PRO A 24 -7.94 10.28 9.94
N ASP A 25 -8.94 11.13 9.68
CA ASP A 25 -9.09 11.86 8.41
C ASP A 25 -7.85 12.69 8.05
N GLY A 26 -7.27 13.37 9.05
CA GLY A 26 -6.05 14.15 8.86
C GLY A 26 -4.83 13.31 8.44
N THR A 27 -4.76 12.05 8.86
CA THR A 27 -3.69 11.12 8.43
C THR A 27 -3.94 10.66 7.01
N LEU A 28 -5.18 10.33 6.65
CA LEU A 28 -5.56 9.97 5.28
C LEU A 28 -5.19 11.10 4.30
N LYS A 29 -5.51 12.35 4.64
CA LYS A 29 -5.19 13.52 3.80
C LYS A 29 -3.68 13.67 3.56
N LYS A 30 -2.86 13.47 4.60
CA LYS A 30 -1.39 13.51 4.45
C LYS A 30 -0.88 12.38 3.54
N LEU A 31 -1.44 11.18 3.65
CA LEU A 31 -1.11 10.05 2.78
C LEU A 31 -1.51 10.33 1.32
N ASP A 32 -2.66 10.96 1.11
CA ASP A 32 -3.11 11.41 -0.21
C ASP A 32 -2.16 12.45 -0.83
N ASP A 33 -1.76 13.46 -0.06
CA ASP A 33 -0.81 14.47 -0.52
C ASP A 33 0.56 13.86 -0.86
N LEU A 34 1.03 12.89 -0.08
CA LEU A 34 2.26 12.15 -0.36
C LEU A 34 2.14 11.27 -1.61
N SER A 35 0.97 10.66 -1.83
CA SER A 35 0.66 9.86 -3.03
C SER A 35 0.77 10.70 -4.29
N GLN A 36 0.17 11.90 -4.27
CA GLN A 36 0.24 12.83 -5.40
C GLN A 36 1.67 13.31 -5.67
N LYS A 37 2.43 13.63 -4.62
CA LYS A 37 3.81 14.15 -4.76
C LYS A 37 4.81 13.10 -5.23
N SER A 38 4.64 11.84 -4.83
CA SER A 38 5.60 10.77 -5.13
C SER A 38 5.23 9.93 -6.36
N ASN A 39 4.07 10.18 -6.97
CA ASN A 39 3.51 9.37 -8.07
C ASN A 39 3.40 7.87 -7.70
N ARG A 40 3.12 7.58 -6.44
CA ARG A 40 2.91 6.24 -5.89
C ARG A 40 1.49 6.07 -5.41
N SER A 41 0.99 4.83 -5.38
CA SER A 41 -0.31 4.55 -4.78
C SER A 41 -0.30 4.78 -3.27
N ARG A 42 -1.45 5.17 -2.70
CA ARG A 42 -1.63 5.27 -1.23
C ARG A 42 -1.22 3.98 -0.52
N ASN A 43 -1.60 2.83 -1.10
CA ASN A 43 -1.30 1.52 -0.52
C ASN A 43 0.21 1.27 -0.46
N GLU A 44 0.94 1.65 -1.51
CA GLU A 44 2.41 1.55 -1.53
C GLU A 44 3.05 2.45 -0.48
N ILE A 45 2.57 3.69 -0.35
CA ILE A 45 3.08 4.61 0.70
C ILE A 45 2.79 4.08 2.10
N ILE A 46 1.57 3.58 2.33
CA ILE A 46 1.19 2.97 3.61
C ILE A 46 2.13 1.81 3.93
N ASN A 47 2.38 0.92 2.97
CA ASN A 47 3.30 -0.20 3.16
C ASN A 47 4.73 0.27 3.46
N ILE A 48 5.26 1.26 2.74
CA ILE A 48 6.60 1.80 3.00
C ILE A 48 6.71 2.37 4.42
N ILE A 49 5.71 3.15 4.84
CA ILE A 49 5.69 3.76 6.18
C ILE A 49 5.57 2.68 7.26
N LEU A 50 4.72 1.68 7.05
CA LEU A 50 4.56 0.58 8.00
C LEU A 50 5.85 -0.24 8.12
N ASP A 51 6.45 -0.61 6.99
CA ASP A 51 7.70 -1.37 6.95
C ASP A 51 8.85 -0.63 7.64
N SER A 52 8.95 0.69 7.44
CA SER A 52 10.00 1.49 8.06
C SER A 52 9.78 1.77 9.55
N SER A 53 8.57 1.58 10.07
CA SER A 53 8.21 2.02 11.42
C SER A 53 7.82 0.88 12.34
N ILE A 54 7.51 -0.31 11.83
CA ILE A 54 6.94 -1.40 12.62
C ILE A 54 7.88 -1.87 13.74
N ASP A 55 9.19 -1.85 13.50
CA ASP A 55 10.20 -2.26 14.48
C ASP A 55 10.39 -1.23 15.61
N ASP A 56 9.98 0.02 15.38
CA ASP A 56 10.10 1.13 16.35
C ASP A 56 8.82 1.32 17.20
N VAL A 57 7.77 0.51 17.00
CA VAL A 57 6.50 0.64 17.72
C VAL A 57 6.49 -0.21 18.99
N GLU A 58 6.38 0.45 20.14
CA GLU A 58 6.08 -0.19 21.43
C GLU A 58 4.58 -0.03 21.77
N ILE A 59 3.93 -1.14 22.12
CA ILE A 59 2.52 -1.15 22.54
C ILE A 59 2.49 -1.18 24.07
N ASN A 60 1.80 -0.21 24.67
CA ASN A 60 1.55 -0.12 26.12
C ASN A 60 0.12 -0.52 26.46
#